data_AF-A0A5J4RTL5-F1
#
_entry.id   AF-A0A5J4RTL5-F1
#
_cell.length_a   1.000
_cell.length_b   1.000
_cell.length_c   1.000
_cell.angle_alpha   90.00
_cell.angle_beta   90.00
_cell.angle_gamma   90.00
#
_symmetry.space_group_name_H-M   'P 1'
#
loop_
_entity.id
_entity.type
_entity.pdbx_description
1 polymer ?
#
loop_
_entity_poly.entity_id
_entity_poly.type
_entity_poly.pdbx_seq_one_letter_code
_entity_poly.pdbx_strand_id
1 'polypeptide(L)'
;MNVSDVTELIELAIGEAAVSQIYAGSKSYDVICRFDEESRNSPEKIGNLSLTSASGAKIPLSQVCDIRMTTGASTITREMNKRHLTVRANLRGADLTGFLNQANKLIGQQVTYNRDTIRLKWTGQFENQSRAYSRLGTIVPLALGVMLLLLFGACGKFRQAALMMSVVPLALFEEMLALNVRGMTLNVSSAVGFIALIGVAIQNGVIMLSQITNSCYAINYPLFIMACIVDIPVFNEAI
;
A
#
# COMPACT_ATOMS: atom_id res chain seq x y z
N MET A 1 7.12 -21.78 52.49
CA MET A 1 7.36 -21.81 51.03
C MET A 1 6.37 -20.86 50.41
N ASN A 2 6.88 -19.87 49.68
CA ASN A 2 6.09 -18.89 48.97
C ASN A 2 6.21 -19.14 47.45
N VAL A 3 5.25 -18.64 46.67
CA VAL A 3 5.26 -18.75 45.20
C VAL A 3 6.50 -18.06 44.61
N SER A 4 6.96 -16.97 45.24
CA SER A 4 8.18 -16.26 44.83
C SER A 4 9.42 -17.16 44.84
N ASP A 5 9.57 -18.03 45.85
CA ASP A 5 10.72 -18.94 45.98
C ASP A 5 10.77 -19.94 44.79
N VAL A 6 9.58 -20.35 44.31
CA VAL A 6 9.44 -21.28 43.18
C VAL A 6 9.75 -20.57 41.87
N THR A 7 9.24 -19.34 41.67
CA THR A 7 9.50 -18.55 40.46
C THR A 7 10.97 -18.19 40.34
N GLU A 8 11.62 -17.76 41.42
CA GLU A 8 13.05 -17.42 41.44
C GLU A 8 13.93 -18.62 41.07
N LEU A 9 13.60 -19.81 41.58
CA LEU A 9 14.31 -21.04 41.20
C LEU A 9 14.14 -21.35 39.70
N ILE A 10 12.95 -21.16 39.13
CA ILE A 10 12.69 -21.40 37.70
C ILE A 10 13.44 -20.37 36.83
N GLU A 11 13.43 -19.10 37.21
CA GLU A 11 14.15 -18.03 36.50
C GLU A 11 15.67 -18.25 36.53
N LEU A 12 16.22 -18.68 37.66
CA LEU A 12 17.63 -19.00 37.80
C LEU A 12 18.01 -20.31 37.08
N ALA A 13 17.20 -21.36 37.22
CA ALA A 13 17.54 -22.68 36.69
C ALA A 13 17.34 -22.80 35.17
N ILE A 14 16.34 -22.11 34.63
CA ILE A 14 15.90 -22.27 33.24
C ILE A 14 15.93 -20.94 32.49
N GLY A 15 15.51 -19.86 33.14
CA GLY A 15 15.28 -18.54 32.52
C GLY A 15 16.52 -17.70 32.20
N GLU A 16 17.73 -18.19 32.53
CA GLU A 16 19.02 -17.48 32.31
C GLU A 16 19.02 -16.04 32.86
N ALA A 17 18.44 -15.86 34.05
CA ALA A 17 18.43 -14.56 34.71
C ALA A 17 19.85 -14.14 35.14
N ALA A 18 20.21 -12.87 34.86
CA ALA A 18 21.46 -12.28 35.33
C ALA A 18 21.38 -12.00 36.83
N VAL A 19 22.31 -12.59 37.60
CA VAL A 19 22.39 -12.43 39.06
C VAL A 19 23.24 -11.21 39.42
N SER A 20 24.22 -10.88 38.59
CA SER A 20 25.09 -9.72 38.77
C SER A 20 25.69 -9.27 37.43
N GLN A 21 26.33 -8.10 37.41
CA GLN A 21 26.99 -7.57 36.23
C GLN A 21 28.42 -7.17 36.59
N ILE A 22 29.39 -7.61 35.78
CA ILE A 22 30.81 -7.28 35.95
C ILE A 22 31.19 -6.25 34.88
N TYR A 23 31.87 -5.20 35.32
CA TYR A 23 32.39 -4.16 34.45
C TYR A 23 33.88 -4.40 34.21
N ALA A 24 34.28 -4.58 32.95
CA ALA A 24 35.68 -4.73 32.56
C ALA A 24 36.04 -3.64 31.55
N GLY A 25 36.69 -2.58 32.02
CA GLY A 25 37.04 -1.40 31.23
C GLY A 25 35.78 -0.64 30.80
N SER A 26 35.55 -0.56 29.48
CA SER A 26 34.38 0.10 28.87
C SER A 26 33.24 -0.86 28.50
N LYS A 27 33.35 -2.14 28.87
CA LYS A 27 32.34 -3.17 28.56
C LYS A 27 31.73 -3.74 29.84
N SER A 28 30.44 -4.06 29.77
CA SER A 28 29.69 -4.73 30.84
C SER A 28 29.32 -6.14 30.41
N TYR A 29 29.46 -7.10 31.32
CA TYR A 29 29.14 -8.51 31.13
C TYR A 29 28.18 -8.99 32.21
N ASP A 30 27.14 -9.70 31.82
CA ASP A 30 26.18 -10.27 32.75
C ASP A 30 26.69 -11.62 33.29
N VAL A 31 26.60 -11.79 34.60
CA VAL A 31 26.90 -13.05 35.30
C VAL A 31 25.59 -13.78 35.53
N ILE A 32 25.41 -14.88 34.80
CA ILE A 32 24.25 -15.76 34.94
C ILE A 32 24.64 -16.99 35.77
N CYS A 33 23.76 -17.38 36.69
CA CYS A 33 23.83 -18.67 37.36
C CYS A 33 22.84 -19.60 36.67
N ARG A 34 23.29 -20.76 36.23
CA ARG A 34 22.49 -21.71 35.46
C ARG A 34 22.81 -23.12 35.91
N PHE A 35 21.79 -23.97 36.03
CA PHE A 35 22.00 -25.39 36.31
C PHE A 35 22.57 -26.12 35.08
N ASP A 36 23.19 -27.27 35.34
CA ASP A 36 23.70 -28.13 34.28
C ASP A 36 22.58 -28.53 33.30
N GLU A 37 22.92 -28.62 32.02
CA GLU A 37 21.99 -28.99 30.95
C GLU A 37 21.34 -30.35 31.23
N GLU A 38 22.09 -31.31 31.76
CA GLU A 38 21.57 -32.63 32.09
C GLU A 38 20.42 -32.59 33.10
N SER A 39 20.33 -31.57 33.94
CA SER A 39 19.30 -31.43 34.98
C SER A 39 18.02 -30.75 34.49
N ARG A 40 17.99 -30.20 33.25
CA ARG A 40 16.86 -29.41 32.72
C ARG A 40 16.36 -29.82 31.34
N ASN A 41 16.89 -30.90 30.78
CA ASN A 41 16.57 -31.34 29.41
C ASN A 41 15.18 -31.95 29.23
N SER A 42 14.49 -32.34 30.31
CA SER A 42 13.13 -32.88 30.20
C SER A 42 12.21 -32.35 31.29
N PRO A 43 10.89 -32.30 31.05
CA PRO A 43 9.90 -31.91 32.05
C PRO A 43 10.00 -32.69 33.36
N GLU A 44 10.31 -33.99 33.29
CA GLU A 44 10.47 -34.87 34.45
C GLU A 44 11.69 -34.47 35.29
N LYS A 45 12.79 -34.11 34.62
CA LYS A 45 14.01 -33.65 35.31
C LYS A 45 13.83 -32.29 35.96
N ILE A 46 13.14 -31.37 35.29
CA ILE A 46 12.75 -30.08 35.88
C ILE A 46 11.88 -30.31 37.12
N GLY A 47 10.97 -31.30 37.09
CA GLY A 47 10.16 -31.68 38.24
C GLY A 47 10.94 -32.29 39.42
N ASN A 48 12.15 -32.79 39.19
CA ASN A 48 13.01 -33.35 40.24
C ASN A 48 13.98 -32.33 40.84
N LEU A 49 13.98 -31.08 40.36
CA LEU A 49 14.76 -30.01 40.97
C LEU A 49 14.32 -29.79 42.42
N SER A 50 15.28 -29.75 43.34
CA SER A 50 15.01 -29.66 44.78
C SER A 50 14.96 -28.20 45.23
N LEU A 51 13.86 -27.83 45.88
CA LEU A 51 13.67 -26.53 46.51
C LEU A 51 13.88 -26.66 48.02
N THR A 52 14.62 -25.73 48.62
CA THR A 52 14.88 -25.74 50.07
C THR A 52 13.81 -24.92 50.78
N SER A 53 13.01 -25.56 51.63
CA SER A 53 12.03 -24.89 52.47
C SER A 53 12.71 -24.02 53.54
N ALA A 54 12.00 -23.03 54.06
CA ALA A 54 12.43 -22.24 55.22
C ALA A 54 12.76 -23.12 56.46
N SER A 55 12.22 -24.34 56.52
CA SER A 55 12.52 -25.35 57.55
C SER A 55 13.76 -26.21 57.25
N GLY A 56 14.48 -25.96 56.15
CA GLY A 56 15.64 -26.75 55.71
C GLY A 56 15.28 -28.05 54.96
N ALA A 57 14.00 -28.39 54.84
CA ALA A 57 13.55 -29.57 54.10
C ALA A 57 13.75 -29.37 52.58
N LYS A 58 14.29 -30.39 51.90
CA LYS A 58 14.41 -30.42 50.43
C LYS A 58 13.17 -31.07 49.84
N ILE A 59 12.43 -30.33 49.04
CA ILE A 59 11.17 -30.78 48.42
C ILE A 59 11.33 -30.70 46.90
N PRO A 60 11.07 -31.78 46.14
CA PRO A 60 11.12 -31.75 44.69
C PRO A 60 10.01 -30.85 44.11
N LEU A 61 10.31 -30.17 43.01
CA LEU A 61 9.40 -29.21 42.36
C LEU A 61 8.05 -29.84 41.98
N SER A 62 8.06 -31.11 41.58
CA SER A 62 6.89 -31.92 41.24
C SER A 62 5.87 -32.10 42.37
N GLN A 63 6.27 -31.91 43.64
CA GLN A 63 5.34 -31.94 44.78
C GLN A 63 4.63 -30.60 45.01
N VAL A 64 5.12 -29.52 44.39
CA VAL A 64 4.64 -28.14 44.63
C VAL A 64 3.98 -27.55 43.37
N CYS A 65 4.38 -27.97 42.18
CA CYS A 65 3.78 -27.52 40.92
C CYS A 65 3.58 -28.65 39.90
N ASP A 66 2.65 -28.43 38.96
CA ASP A 66 2.35 -29.33 37.86
C ASP A 66 3.03 -28.84 36.57
N ILE A 67 3.91 -29.65 36.01
CA ILE A 67 4.72 -29.30 34.84
C ILE A 67 4.15 -30.02 33.63
N ARG A 68 3.60 -29.25 32.69
CA ARG A 68 2.99 -29.79 31.47
C ARG A 68 3.52 -29.07 30.23
N MET A 69 3.74 -29.84 29.18
CA MET A 69 4.00 -29.28 27.86
C MET A 69 2.69 -28.79 27.26
N THR A 70 2.63 -27.50 26.94
CA THR A 70 1.47 -26.87 26.29
C THR A 70 1.88 -26.12 25.04
N THR A 71 0.95 -25.96 24.11
CA THR A 71 1.16 -25.15 22.90
C THR A 71 0.59 -23.76 23.16
N GLY A 72 1.45 -22.74 23.09
CA GLY A 72 1.09 -21.34 23.25
C GLY A 72 1.25 -20.53 21.96
N ALA A 73 0.77 -19.29 21.97
CA ALA A 73 1.03 -18.36 20.87
C ALA A 73 2.51 -17.96 20.88
N SER A 74 3.22 -18.25 19.78
CA SER A 74 4.62 -17.83 19.63
C SER A 74 4.77 -16.31 19.57
N THR A 75 3.79 -15.60 19.01
CA THR A 75 3.77 -14.13 18.95
C THR A 75 2.33 -13.62 18.97
N ILE A 76 2.06 -12.59 19.76
CA ILE A 76 0.75 -11.92 19.80
C ILE A 76 0.86 -10.57 19.09
N THR A 77 0.56 -10.55 17.79
CA THR A 77 0.53 -9.34 16.98
C THR A 77 -0.75 -8.55 17.19
N ARG A 78 -0.61 -7.23 17.24
CA ARG A 78 -1.74 -6.30 17.40
C ARG A 78 -1.64 -5.17 16.39
N GLU A 79 -2.78 -4.78 15.83
CA GLU A 79 -2.93 -3.58 15.00
C GLU A 79 -4.14 -2.82 15.51
N MET A 80 -4.00 -1.51 15.78
CA MET A 80 -5.06 -0.67 16.38
C MET A 80 -5.73 -1.31 17.62
N ASN A 81 -4.91 -1.87 18.51
CA ASN A 81 -5.37 -2.58 19.73
C ASN A 81 -6.27 -3.81 19.47
N LYS A 82 -6.25 -4.37 18.25
CA LYS A 82 -6.93 -5.62 17.91
C LYS A 82 -5.90 -6.68 17.55
N ARG A 83 -6.10 -7.90 18.04
CA ARG A 83 -5.29 -9.06 17.65
C ARG A 83 -5.60 -9.38 16.20
N HIS A 84 -4.56 -9.59 15.40
CA HIS A 84 -4.72 -9.99 14.00
C HIS A 84 -3.67 -11.04 13.65
N LEU A 85 -3.98 -11.85 12.65
CA LEU A 85 -3.06 -12.80 12.03
C LEU A 85 -2.79 -12.32 10.60
N THR A 86 -1.52 -12.21 10.22
CA THR A 86 -1.15 -11.80 8.86
C THR A 86 -0.84 -13.04 8.03
N VAL A 87 -1.58 -13.23 6.94
CA VAL A 87 -1.25 -14.19 5.88
C VAL A 87 -0.63 -13.42 4.72
N ARG A 88 0.63 -13.73 4.38
CA ARG A 88 1.36 -13.07 3.30
C ARG A 88 1.36 -13.95 2.06
N ALA A 89 1.04 -13.35 0.92
CA ALA A 89 1.13 -13.99 -0.38
C ALA A 89 1.93 -13.08 -1.32
N ASN A 90 2.93 -13.65 -2.00
CA ASN A 90 3.71 -12.93 -3.00
C ASN A 90 3.22 -13.34 -4.39
N LEU A 91 2.77 -12.36 -5.17
CA LEU A 91 2.34 -12.58 -6.54
C LEU A 91 3.50 -12.28 -7.50
N ARG A 92 3.64 -13.10 -8.54
CA ARG A 92 4.59 -12.87 -9.63
C ARG A 92 3.90 -13.13 -10.97
N GLY A 93 3.90 -12.14 -11.85
CA GLY A 93 3.32 -12.26 -13.19
C GLY A 93 1.79 -12.34 -13.27
N ALA A 94 1.07 -12.16 -12.16
CA ALA A 94 -0.38 -12.18 -12.09
C ALA A 94 -0.95 -10.78 -11.81
N ASP A 95 -2.12 -10.48 -12.38
CA ASP A 95 -2.86 -9.26 -12.08
C ASP A 95 -3.35 -9.28 -10.62
N LEU A 96 -3.06 -8.19 -9.90
CA LEU A 96 -3.40 -8.03 -8.49
C LEU A 96 -4.91 -7.98 -8.27
N THR A 97 -5.64 -7.32 -9.18
CA THR A 97 -7.10 -7.17 -9.07
C THR A 97 -7.80 -8.49 -9.41
N GLY A 98 -7.38 -9.16 -10.48
CA GLY A 98 -7.85 -10.50 -10.83
C GLY A 98 -7.64 -11.52 -9.72
N PHE A 99 -6.44 -11.55 -9.11
CA PHE A 99 -6.15 -12.43 -7.97
C PHE A 99 -7.07 -12.16 -6.78
N LEU A 100 -7.26 -10.89 -6.42
CA LEU A 100 -8.10 -10.53 -5.27
C LEU A 100 -9.55 -11.00 -5.46
N ASN A 101 -10.10 -10.79 -6.65
CA ASN A 101 -11.47 -11.20 -6.96
C ASN A 101 -11.64 -12.72 -6.88
N GLN A 102 -10.67 -13.47 -7.40
CA GLN A 102 -10.67 -14.93 -7.29
C GLN A 102 -10.50 -15.39 -5.83
N ALA A 103 -9.55 -14.80 -5.10
CA ALA A 103 -9.29 -15.14 -3.71
C ALA A 103 -10.52 -14.86 -2.84
N ASN A 104 -11.18 -13.71 -2.97
CA ASN A 104 -12.40 -13.39 -2.24
C ASN A 104 -13.54 -14.38 -2.56
N LYS A 105 -13.69 -14.77 -3.84
CA LYS A 105 -14.69 -15.75 -4.25
C LYS A 105 -14.42 -17.12 -3.62
N LEU A 106 -13.17 -17.58 -3.65
CA LEU A 106 -12.78 -18.87 -3.06
C LEU A 106 -12.90 -18.86 -1.54
N ILE A 107 -12.46 -17.80 -0.87
CA ILE A 107 -12.59 -17.64 0.59
C ILE A 107 -14.07 -17.65 0.98
N GLY A 108 -14.93 -16.95 0.23
CA GLY A 108 -16.36 -16.93 0.50
C GLY A 108 -17.06 -18.28 0.29
N GLN A 109 -16.49 -19.18 -0.53
CA GLN A 109 -17.03 -20.51 -0.81
C GLN A 109 -16.48 -21.60 0.11
N GLN A 110 -15.18 -21.55 0.42
CA GLN A 110 -14.46 -22.66 1.06
C GLN A 110 -14.14 -22.41 2.53
N VAL A 111 -14.13 -21.15 3.00
CA VAL A 111 -13.72 -20.82 4.36
C VAL A 111 -14.94 -20.37 5.17
N THR A 112 -15.33 -21.17 6.14
CA THR A 112 -16.32 -20.81 7.14
C THR A 112 -15.64 -20.12 8.32
N TYR A 113 -16.04 -18.88 8.61
CA TYR A 113 -15.58 -18.15 9.79
C TYR A 113 -16.73 -17.30 10.35
N ASN A 114 -16.71 -17.06 11.66
CA ASN A 114 -17.71 -16.21 12.31
C ASN A 114 -17.42 -14.73 11.96
N ARG A 115 -18.34 -14.12 11.19
CA ARG A 115 -18.20 -12.75 10.69
C ARG A 115 -18.39 -11.67 11.77
N ASP A 116 -18.98 -12.03 12.90
CA ASP A 116 -19.22 -11.11 14.02
C ASP A 116 -17.93 -10.89 14.82
N THR A 117 -17.09 -11.93 14.93
CA THR A 117 -15.84 -11.90 15.71
C THR A 117 -14.60 -11.70 14.86
N ILE A 118 -14.60 -12.14 13.60
CA ILE A 118 -13.43 -12.11 12.72
C ILE A 118 -13.73 -11.25 11.48
N ARG A 119 -12.89 -10.23 11.28
CA ARG A 119 -12.93 -9.38 10.08
C ARG A 119 -11.73 -9.66 9.20
N LEU A 120 -12.00 -10.03 7.95
CA LEU A 120 -10.97 -10.19 6.93
C LEU A 120 -10.76 -8.84 6.25
N LYS A 121 -9.51 -8.38 6.22
CA LYS A 121 -9.10 -7.14 5.54
C LYS A 121 -7.89 -7.44 4.68
N TRP A 122 -7.94 -7.01 3.41
CA TRP A 122 -6.79 -7.01 2.52
C TRP A 122 -5.98 -5.75 2.74
N THR A 123 -4.66 -5.89 2.78
CA THR A 123 -3.70 -4.80 2.97
C THR A 123 -2.53 -4.94 1.98
N GLY A 124 -1.70 -3.91 1.89
CA GLY A 124 -0.52 -3.88 1.02
C GLY A 124 -0.77 -3.14 -0.29
N GLN A 125 -0.21 -3.64 -1.39
CA GLN A 125 -0.21 -2.96 -2.70
C GLN A 125 -1.63 -2.71 -3.24
N PHE A 126 -2.59 -3.55 -2.88
CA PHE A 126 -3.98 -3.37 -3.30
C PHE A 126 -4.60 -2.08 -2.74
N GLU A 127 -4.32 -1.74 -1.48
CA GLU A 127 -4.87 -0.52 -0.87
C GLU A 127 -4.34 0.72 -1.60
N ASN A 128 -3.06 0.70 -1.99
CA ASN A 128 -2.46 1.76 -2.79
C ASN A 128 -3.08 1.84 -4.20
N GLN A 129 -3.27 0.71 -4.88
CA GLN A 129 -3.86 0.65 -6.21
C GLN A 129 -5.33 1.12 -6.20
N SER A 130 -6.14 0.64 -5.25
CA SER A 130 -7.54 1.06 -5.10
C SER A 130 -7.65 2.56 -4.79
N ARG A 131 -6.80 3.07 -3.90
CA ARG A 131 -6.77 4.51 -3.57
C ARG A 131 -6.36 5.36 -4.78
N ALA A 132 -5.41 4.89 -5.58
CA ALA A 132 -5.00 5.55 -6.81
C ALA A 132 -6.14 5.57 -7.85
N TYR A 133 -6.80 4.44 -8.09
CA TYR A 133 -7.93 4.38 -9.03
C TYR A 133 -9.11 5.26 -8.60
N SER A 134 -9.44 5.27 -7.31
CA SER A 134 -10.50 6.14 -6.79
C SER A 134 -10.18 7.62 -7.03
N ARG A 135 -8.92 8.03 -6.85
CA ARG A 135 -8.48 9.40 -7.16
C ARG A 135 -8.54 9.71 -8.65
N LEU A 136 -8.04 8.81 -9.51
CA LEU A 136 -8.11 8.99 -10.96
C LEU A 136 -9.55 9.08 -11.45
N GLY A 137 -10.45 8.27 -10.90
CA GLY A 137 -11.89 8.31 -11.20
C GLY A 137 -12.55 9.65 -10.90
N THR A 138 -12.00 10.43 -9.96
CA THR A 138 -12.50 11.79 -9.64
C THR A 138 -11.74 12.88 -10.40
N ILE A 139 -10.42 12.76 -10.53
CA ILE A 139 -9.56 13.80 -11.13
C ILE A 139 -9.74 13.88 -12.64
N VAL A 140 -9.84 12.74 -13.35
CA VAL A 140 -10.00 12.71 -14.81
C VAL A 140 -11.28 13.44 -15.26
N PRO A 141 -12.48 13.16 -14.74
CA PRO A 141 -13.68 13.88 -15.15
C PRO A 141 -13.65 15.36 -14.75
N LEU A 142 -13.03 15.71 -13.61
CA LEU A 142 -12.84 17.10 -13.22
C LEU A 142 -11.96 17.85 -14.23
N ALA A 143 -10.83 17.28 -14.61
CA ALA A 143 -9.92 17.87 -15.60
C ALA A 143 -10.59 18.03 -16.98
N LEU A 144 -11.33 17.01 -17.43
CA LEU A 144 -12.13 17.06 -18.65
C LEU A 144 -13.22 18.15 -18.58
N GLY A 145 -13.85 18.34 -17.43
CA GLY A 145 -14.83 19.41 -17.22
C GLY A 145 -14.20 20.81 -17.31
N VAL A 146 -13.04 21.01 -16.69
CA VAL A 146 -12.29 22.27 -16.78
C VAL A 146 -11.83 22.54 -18.21
N MET A 147 -11.33 21.51 -18.91
CA MET A 147 -10.94 21.62 -20.31
C MET A 147 -12.13 22.01 -21.20
N LEU A 148 -13.30 21.40 -20.99
CA LEU A 148 -14.52 21.76 -21.72
C LEU A 148 -14.92 23.23 -21.49
N LEU A 149 -14.79 23.72 -20.26
CA LEU A 149 -15.07 25.12 -19.91
C LEU A 149 -14.11 26.07 -20.64
N LEU A 150 -12.82 25.78 -20.63
CA LEU A 150 -11.82 26.57 -21.36
C LEU A 150 -12.09 26.57 -22.88
N LEU A 151 -12.42 25.42 -23.46
CA LEU A 151 -12.77 25.31 -24.88
C LEU A 151 -14.07 26.05 -25.21
N PHE A 152 -15.06 26.03 -24.30
CA PHE A 152 -16.27 26.83 -24.46
C PHE A 152 -15.95 28.33 -24.44
N GLY A 153 -15.06 28.79 -23.57
CA GLY A 153 -14.58 30.18 -23.54
C GLY A 153 -13.83 30.58 -24.81
N ALA A 154 -13.03 29.68 -25.37
CA ALA A 154 -12.25 29.95 -26.59
C ALA A 154 -13.12 29.95 -27.87
N CYS A 155 -14.07 29.02 -28.00
CA CYS A 155 -14.88 28.88 -29.22
C CYS A 155 -16.23 29.63 -29.16
N GLY A 156 -16.73 29.99 -27.97
CA GLY A 156 -18.01 30.67 -27.76
C GLY A 156 -19.27 29.85 -28.10
N LYS A 157 -19.13 28.67 -28.72
CA LYS A 157 -20.23 27.77 -29.10
C LYS A 157 -20.01 26.35 -28.56
N PHE A 158 -21.00 25.83 -27.85
CA PHE A 158 -20.96 24.47 -27.26
C PHE A 158 -20.73 23.37 -28.30
N ARG A 159 -21.31 23.49 -29.51
CA ARG A 159 -21.13 22.51 -30.59
C ARG A 159 -19.67 22.39 -31.05
N GLN A 160 -18.93 23.51 -31.07
CA GLN A 160 -17.52 23.52 -31.46
C GLN A 160 -16.65 22.94 -30.33
N ALA A 161 -16.91 23.30 -29.08
CA ALA A 161 -16.21 22.75 -27.92
C ALA A 161 -16.40 21.23 -27.78
N ALA A 162 -17.62 20.71 -28.02
CA ALA A 162 -17.90 19.28 -27.98
C ALA A 162 -17.20 18.49 -29.11
N LEU A 163 -17.09 19.10 -30.31
CA LEU A 163 -16.30 18.54 -31.41
C LEU A 163 -14.83 18.38 -31.03
N MET A 164 -14.24 19.39 -30.38
CA MET A 164 -12.87 19.31 -29.85
C MET A 164 -12.73 18.25 -28.77
N MET A 165 -13.72 18.14 -27.89
CA MET A 165 -13.71 17.15 -26.82
C MET A 165 -13.68 15.71 -27.35
N SER A 166 -14.21 15.49 -28.56
CA SER A 166 -14.17 14.19 -29.24
C SER A 166 -12.78 13.81 -29.76
N VAL A 167 -11.87 14.77 -29.88
CA VAL A 167 -10.46 14.53 -30.27
C VAL A 167 -9.69 13.85 -29.12
N VAL A 168 -10.03 14.16 -27.87
CA VAL A 168 -9.35 13.62 -26.68
C VAL A 168 -9.38 12.09 -26.59
N PRO A 169 -10.55 11.40 -26.68
CA PRO A 169 -10.60 9.94 -26.65
C PRO A 169 -9.95 9.31 -27.89
N LEU A 170 -9.93 9.99 -29.04
CA LEU A 170 -9.26 9.52 -30.24
C LEU A 170 -7.73 9.55 -30.08
N ALA A 171 -7.19 10.64 -29.54
CA ALA A 171 -5.76 10.77 -29.23
C ALA A 171 -5.30 9.69 -28.23
N LEU A 172 -6.07 9.47 -27.16
CA LEU A 172 -5.79 8.40 -26.18
C LEU A 172 -5.76 7.00 -26.82
N PHE A 173 -6.63 6.75 -27.81
CA PHE A 173 -6.67 5.48 -28.53
C PHE A 173 -5.42 5.28 -29.39
N GLU A 174 -5.01 6.30 -30.15
CA GLU A 174 -3.78 6.26 -30.96
C GLU A 174 -2.53 6.05 -30.11
N GLU A 175 -2.46 6.71 -28.95
CA GLU A 175 -1.40 6.60 -27.98
C GLU A 175 -1.29 5.19 -27.35
N MET A 176 -2.42 4.60 -26.95
CA MET A 176 -2.47 3.22 -26.47
C MET A 176 -2.05 2.22 -27.56
N LEU A 177 -2.51 2.44 -28.80
CA LEU A 177 -2.15 1.61 -29.94
C LEU A 177 -0.63 1.65 -30.19
N ALA A 178 -0.02 2.84 -30.11
CA ALA A 178 1.42 3.02 -30.29
C ALA A 178 2.26 2.26 -29.24
N LEU A 179 1.85 2.26 -27.97
CA LEU A 179 2.50 1.47 -26.91
C LEU A 179 2.39 -0.03 -27.17
N ASN A 180 1.20 -0.48 -27.55
CA ASN A 180 0.94 -1.89 -27.81
C ASN A 180 1.78 -2.41 -29.00
N VAL A 181 1.86 -1.64 -30.08
CA VAL A 181 2.70 -1.97 -31.25
C VAL A 181 4.19 -2.01 -30.88
N ARG A 182 4.65 -1.15 -29.97
CA ARG A 182 6.03 -1.16 -29.47
C ARG A 182 6.31 -2.19 -28.37
N GLY A 183 5.30 -2.91 -27.89
CA GLY A 183 5.43 -3.83 -26.76
C GLY A 183 5.88 -3.16 -25.46
N MET A 184 5.61 -1.86 -25.29
CA MET A 184 6.00 -1.07 -24.13
C MET A 184 4.86 -1.02 -23.10
N THR A 185 5.21 -0.95 -21.81
CA THR A 185 4.23 -0.86 -20.72
C THR A 185 3.86 0.58 -20.42
N LEU A 186 2.65 0.79 -19.91
CA LEU A 186 2.21 2.10 -19.43
C LEU A 186 2.97 2.45 -18.14
N ASN A 187 3.87 3.43 -18.22
CA ASN A 187 4.63 3.93 -17.07
C ASN A 187 4.49 5.46 -16.94
N VAL A 188 5.15 6.05 -15.93
CA VAL A 188 5.08 7.49 -15.67
C VAL A 188 5.60 8.32 -16.86
N SER A 189 6.63 7.84 -17.57
CA SER A 189 7.16 8.50 -18.77
C SER A 189 6.17 8.46 -19.93
N SER A 190 5.53 7.31 -20.17
CA SER A 190 4.47 7.17 -21.17
C SER A 190 3.29 8.11 -20.89
N ALA A 191 2.89 8.25 -19.62
CA ALA A 191 1.81 9.13 -19.21
C ALA A 191 2.09 10.62 -19.50
N VAL A 192 3.33 11.08 -19.30
CA VAL A 192 3.72 12.45 -19.67
C VAL A 192 3.64 12.63 -21.20
N GLY A 193 4.05 11.62 -21.97
CA GLY A 193 3.92 11.63 -23.43
C GLY A 193 2.47 11.75 -23.91
N PHE A 194 1.54 11.04 -23.27
CA PHE A 194 0.11 11.12 -23.58
C PHE A 194 -0.43 12.53 -23.35
N ILE A 195 -0.10 13.14 -22.20
CA ILE A 195 -0.54 14.50 -21.88
C ILE A 195 -0.01 15.51 -22.91
N ALA A 196 1.25 15.37 -23.33
CA ALA A 196 1.86 16.25 -24.33
C ALA A 196 1.19 16.12 -25.70
N LEU A 197 0.93 14.89 -26.16
CA LEU A 197 0.30 14.62 -27.45
C LEU A 197 -1.16 15.10 -27.49
N ILE A 198 -1.94 14.84 -26.44
CA ILE A 198 -3.29 15.39 -26.29
C ILE A 198 -3.26 16.93 -26.37
N GLY A 199 -2.29 17.58 -25.73
CA GLY A 199 -2.13 19.04 -25.77
C GLY A 199 -1.90 19.57 -27.19
N VAL A 200 -0.96 18.96 -27.93
CA VAL A 200 -0.67 19.32 -29.32
C VAL A 200 -1.88 19.04 -30.23
N ALA A 201 -2.59 17.93 -30.03
CA ALA A 201 -3.79 17.59 -30.79
C ALA A 201 -4.91 18.64 -30.61
N ILE A 202 -5.12 19.11 -29.37
CA ILE A 202 -6.10 20.15 -29.08
C ILE A 202 -5.66 21.49 -29.69
N GLN A 203 -4.38 21.86 -29.58
CA GLN A 203 -3.87 23.09 -30.17
C GLN A 203 -4.08 23.11 -31.69
N ASN A 204 -3.73 22.02 -32.37
CA ASN A 204 -3.97 21.87 -33.81
C ASN A 204 -5.46 21.90 -34.15
N GLY A 205 -6.30 21.27 -33.32
CA GLY A 205 -7.75 21.34 -33.43
C GLY A 205 -8.24 22.79 -33.40
N VAL A 206 -7.86 23.57 -32.37
CA VAL A 206 -8.25 24.98 -32.18
C VAL A 206 -7.83 25.83 -33.36
N ILE A 207 -6.59 25.67 -33.85
CA ILE A 207 -6.10 26.39 -35.03
C ILE A 207 -6.97 26.08 -36.25
N MET A 208 -7.26 24.80 -36.50
CA MET A 208 -8.09 24.39 -37.65
C MET A 208 -9.51 24.96 -37.55
N LEU A 209 -10.14 24.89 -36.38
CA LEU A 209 -11.50 25.42 -36.16
C LEU A 209 -11.57 26.94 -36.24
N SER A 210 -10.53 27.64 -35.77
CA SER A 210 -10.39 29.09 -35.95
C SER A 210 -10.27 29.46 -37.42
N GLN A 211 -9.45 28.75 -38.19
CA GLN A 211 -9.32 28.96 -39.65
C GLN A 211 -10.63 28.68 -40.39
N ILE A 212 -11.34 27.60 -40.06
CA ILE A 212 -12.65 27.28 -40.66
C ILE A 212 -13.67 28.38 -40.33
N THR A 213 -13.70 28.85 -39.08
CA THR A 213 -14.61 29.91 -38.64
C THR A 213 -14.30 31.24 -39.34
N ASN A 214 -13.02 31.62 -39.42
CA ASN A 214 -12.56 32.83 -40.11
C ASN A 214 -12.79 32.76 -41.61
N SER A 215 -12.54 31.62 -42.26
CA SER A 215 -12.78 31.45 -43.71
C SER A 215 -14.26 31.51 -44.05
N CYS A 216 -15.12 30.97 -43.20
CA CYS A 216 -16.57 31.06 -43.35
C CYS A 216 -17.07 32.51 -43.17
N TYR A 217 -16.43 33.28 -42.29
CA TYR A 217 -16.68 34.73 -42.17
C TYR A 217 -16.13 35.53 -43.36
N ALA A 218 -14.97 35.15 -43.91
CA ALA A 218 -14.34 35.82 -45.06
C ALA A 218 -15.10 35.63 -46.38
N ILE A 219 -15.92 34.59 -46.50
CA ILE A 219 -16.84 34.40 -47.64
C ILE A 219 -18.07 35.35 -47.54
N ASN A 220 -18.35 35.91 -46.36
CA ASN A 220 -19.49 36.82 -46.14
C ASN A 220 -19.12 38.32 -46.05
N TYR A 221 -17.82 38.68 -46.01
CA TYR A 221 -17.37 40.09 -46.09
C TYR A 221 -16.03 40.19 -46.84
N PRO A 222 -15.93 40.96 -47.95
CA PRO A 222 -14.65 41.22 -48.57
C PRO A 222 -13.84 42.19 -47.70
N LEU A 223 -12.53 41.90 -47.55
CA LEU A 223 -11.44 42.77 -47.09
C LEU A 223 -11.82 44.07 -46.34
N PHE A 224 -11.61 44.15 -45.00
CA PHE A 224 -10.93 45.35 -44.43
C PHE A 224 -10.47 45.29 -42.95
N ILE A 225 -10.81 44.30 -42.12
CA ILE A 225 -10.43 44.36 -40.69
C ILE A 225 -9.74 43.07 -40.23
N MET A 226 -8.50 42.88 -40.69
CA MET A 226 -7.62 41.79 -40.26
C MET A 226 -6.26 42.35 -39.79
N ALA A 227 -6.28 43.42 -38.99
CA ALA A 227 -5.04 44.10 -38.57
C ALA A 227 -4.99 44.63 -37.13
N CYS A 228 -5.99 44.43 -36.25
CA CYS A 228 -5.95 45.12 -34.94
C CYS A 228 -6.31 44.35 -33.66
N ILE A 229 -6.69 43.06 -33.63
CA ILE A 229 -7.14 42.41 -32.37
C ILE A 229 -6.50 41.03 -32.11
N VAL A 230 -5.29 40.77 -32.60
CA VAL A 230 -4.50 39.61 -32.13
C VAL A 230 -3.06 40.02 -31.84
N ASP A 231 -2.92 41.04 -30.99
CA ASP A 231 -1.72 41.22 -30.17
C ASP A 231 -2.12 40.96 -28.72
N ILE A 232 -2.09 39.68 -28.33
CA ILE A 232 -1.98 39.29 -26.92
C ILE A 232 -0.63 38.56 -26.81
N PRO A 233 0.44 39.26 -26.39
CA PRO A 233 1.72 38.63 -26.14
C PRO A 233 1.69 38.02 -24.75
N VAL A 234 1.25 36.76 -24.65
CA VAL A 234 1.42 35.95 -23.44
C VAL A 234 1.75 34.53 -23.86
N PHE A 235 2.96 34.32 -24.39
CA PHE A 235 3.74 33.06 -24.31
C PHE A 235 5.00 33.18 -25.17
N ASN A 236 5.92 34.08 -24.78
CA ASN A 236 7.28 34.02 -25.31
C ASN A 236 8.29 34.49 -24.26
N GLU A 237 8.43 33.70 -23.19
CA GLU A 237 9.68 33.54 -22.43
C GLU A 237 9.60 32.20 -21.68
N ALA A 238 10.11 31.13 -22.30
CA ALA A 238 10.65 29.93 -21.65
C ALA A 238 11.04 28.86 -22.70
N ILE A 239 12.06 29.16 -23.52
CA ILE A 239 13.08 28.20 -23.97
C ILE A 239 14.42 28.93 -23.87
#